data_AF-A0A1V4V858-F1
#
_entry.id   AF-A0A1V4V858-F1
#
_cell.length_a   1.000
_cell.length_b   1.000
_cell.length_c   1.000
_cell.angle_alpha   90.00
_cell.angle_beta   90.00
_cell.angle_gamma   90.00
#
_symmetry.space_group_name_H-M   'P 1'
#
loop_
_entity.id
_entity.type
_entity.pdbx_description
1 polymer ?
#
loop_
_entity_poly.entity_id
_entity_poly.type
_entity_poly.pdbx_seq_one_letter_code
_entity_poly.pdbx_strand_id
1 'polypeptide(L)'
;MAVGIVVRILCPSLRDKWTDAPVVAVDSSLRSAVPVVGGHHGGNDLAYHLYEKLGAYPAVTTATDAAERPSLEGTADRLGAVVVNRSSSKDVNLAFLREDLPIHRIVGPKVVLVDDGVAVLKSRGGIVVGLGARRGVGASEVLEAIGSALEAVGRSIEEIRAIATADIKRDETGISEAAERLGRPVIYLDDEVLNAQSPTTESRARDLGLIGVAEPAALALSEKLIMPKRAYGRVTVALGE
;
A
#
# COMPACT_ATOMS: atom_id res chain seq x y z
N MET A 1 0.13 19.33 23.51
CA MET A 1 1.39 20.05 23.84
C MET A 1 1.72 21.01 22.71
N ALA A 2 2.32 22.17 22.99
CA ALA A 2 2.75 23.08 21.92
C ALA A 2 3.84 22.43 21.05
N VAL A 3 3.76 22.59 19.73
CA VAL A 3 4.70 22.00 18.76
C VAL A 3 6.15 22.35 19.09
N GLY A 4 6.42 23.59 19.49
CA GLY A 4 7.77 24.02 19.86
C GLY A 4 8.38 23.25 21.04
N ILE A 5 7.58 22.77 21.98
CA ILE A 5 8.07 21.91 23.08
C ILE A 5 8.35 20.50 22.56
N VAL A 6 7.45 19.95 21.74
CA VAL A 6 7.64 18.63 21.12
C VAL A 6 8.94 18.63 20.31
N VAL A 7 9.19 19.64 19.48
CA VAL A 7 10.44 19.79 18.73
C VAL A 7 11.66 19.79 19.65
N ARG A 8 11.64 20.57 20.74
CA ARG A 8 12.78 20.62 21.69
C ARG A 8 13.05 19.28 22.37
N ILE A 9 12.00 18.52 22.68
CA ILE A 9 12.13 17.16 23.25
C ILE A 9 12.70 16.20 22.21
N LEU A 10 12.25 16.29 20.96
CA LEU A 10 12.67 15.40 19.89
C LEU A 10 14.09 15.68 19.40
N CYS A 11 14.50 16.95 19.28
CA CYS A 11 15.75 17.37 18.66
C CYS A 11 16.99 16.53 19.07
N PRO A 12 17.23 16.23 20.37
CA PRO A 12 18.39 15.41 20.78
C PRO A 12 18.33 13.95 20.33
N SER A 13 17.14 13.46 19.95
CA SER A 13 16.89 12.05 19.58
C SER A 13 16.74 11.83 18.08
N LEU A 14 16.60 12.88 17.28
CA LEU A 14 16.49 12.78 15.82
C LEU A 14 17.83 12.41 15.21
N ARG A 15 17.83 11.43 14.31
CA ARG A 15 19.05 10.90 13.69
C ARG A 15 18.94 10.95 12.18
N ASP A 16 17.87 10.40 11.64
CA ASP A 16 17.69 10.24 10.21
C ASP A 16 16.20 10.09 9.85
N LYS A 17 15.81 10.78 8.77
CA LYS A 17 14.40 10.84 8.32
C LYS A 17 13.79 9.49 7.97
N TRP A 18 14.59 8.43 7.81
CA TRP A 18 14.11 7.09 7.47
C TRP A 18 14.00 6.16 8.68
N THR A 19 14.64 6.48 9.80
CA THR A 19 14.68 5.62 10.99
C THR A 19 13.99 6.24 12.19
N ASP A 20 13.85 7.56 12.22
CA ASP A 20 13.19 8.26 13.32
C ASP A 20 11.71 7.90 13.34
N ALA A 21 11.17 7.57 14.52
CA ALA A 21 9.75 7.25 14.66
C ALA A 21 8.87 8.45 14.26
N PRO A 22 7.74 8.24 13.58
CA PRO A 22 6.81 9.32 13.28
C PRO A 22 6.24 9.91 14.57
N VAL A 23 6.12 11.24 14.64
CA VAL A 23 5.58 11.94 15.81
C VAL A 23 4.60 13.01 15.37
N VAL A 24 3.42 13.00 15.98
CA VAL A 24 2.37 14.00 15.81
C VAL A 24 2.15 14.74 17.12
N ALA A 25 2.23 16.06 17.08
CA ALA A 25 1.89 16.93 18.20
C ALA A 25 0.39 17.20 18.20
N VAL A 26 -0.29 16.81 19.28
CA VAL A 26 -1.72 17.08 19.49
C VAL A 26 -1.89 18.09 20.61
N ASP A 27 -2.71 19.12 20.42
CA ASP A 27 -3.01 20.07 21.49
C ASP A 27 -3.95 19.47 22.55
N SER A 28 -3.93 20.03 23.77
CA SER A 28 -4.69 19.47 24.91
C SER A 28 -6.21 19.57 24.75
N SER A 29 -6.70 20.39 23.82
CA SER A 29 -8.12 20.51 23.49
C SER A 29 -8.51 19.67 22.27
N LEU A 30 -7.61 18.83 21.74
CA LEU A 30 -7.83 17.98 20.56
C LEU A 30 -8.31 18.76 19.31
N ARG A 31 -7.92 20.04 19.18
CA ARG A 31 -8.32 20.84 18.02
C ARG A 31 -7.47 20.56 16.79
N SER A 32 -6.22 20.17 16.99
CA SER A 32 -5.21 20.08 15.94
C SER A 32 -4.24 18.92 16.19
N ALA A 33 -3.88 18.25 15.12
CA ALA A 33 -2.87 17.21 15.05
C ALA A 33 -1.81 17.65 14.02
N VAL A 34 -0.60 17.96 14.49
CA VAL A 34 0.49 18.50 13.66
C VAL A 34 1.59 17.44 13.52
N PRO A 35 1.78 16.81 12.34
CA PRO A 35 2.96 15.98 12.09
C PRO A 35 4.23 16.80 12.31
N VAL A 36 5.13 16.32 13.18
CA VAL A 36 6.39 17.01 13.51
C VAL A 36 7.56 16.33 12.80
N VAL A 37 7.59 15.00 12.81
CA VAL A 37 8.57 14.20 12.06
C VAL A 37 7.88 12.98 11.45
N GLY A 38 8.44 12.52 10.33
CA GLY A 38 8.02 11.31 9.64
C GLY A 38 6.74 11.41 8.84
N GLY A 39 6.49 12.57 8.21
CA GLY A 39 5.30 12.79 7.39
C GLY A 39 5.02 11.68 6.37
N HIS A 40 6.05 11.17 5.67
CA HIS A 40 5.90 10.13 4.64
C HIS A 40 6.14 8.70 5.09
N HIS A 41 6.26 8.45 6.40
CA HIS A 41 6.39 7.10 6.96
C HIS A 41 5.51 6.92 8.21
N GLY A 42 4.32 7.53 8.19
CA GLY A 42 3.26 7.31 9.18
C GLY A 42 2.83 8.57 9.96
N GLY A 43 3.59 9.66 9.92
CA GLY A 43 3.28 10.89 10.64
C GLY A 43 2.02 11.58 10.10
N ASN A 44 1.87 11.66 8.78
CA ASN A 44 0.66 12.23 8.16
C ASN A 44 -0.54 11.31 8.36
N ASP A 45 -0.36 10.01 8.15
CA ASP A 45 -1.41 9.00 8.35
C ASP A 45 -1.95 9.05 9.77
N LEU A 46 -1.08 9.18 10.77
CA LEU A 46 -1.49 9.33 12.16
C LEU A 46 -2.29 10.62 12.41
N ALA A 47 -1.93 11.73 11.76
CA ALA A 47 -2.69 12.97 11.88
C ALA A 47 -4.10 12.84 11.25
N TYR A 48 -4.21 12.21 10.09
CA TYR A 48 -5.53 11.91 9.48
C TYR A 48 -6.34 10.93 10.32
N HIS A 49 -5.71 9.91 10.89
CA HIS A 49 -6.39 8.98 11.80
C HIS A 49 -6.95 9.69 13.04
N LEU A 50 -6.19 10.62 13.62
CA LEU A 50 -6.66 11.44 14.75
C LEU A 50 -7.80 12.37 14.35
N TYR A 51 -7.79 12.91 13.13
CA TYR A 51 -8.93 13.67 12.60
C TYR A 51 -10.20 12.81 12.53
N GLU A 52 -10.12 11.62 11.93
CA GLU A 52 -11.27 10.72 11.79
C GLU A 52 -11.83 10.27 13.14
N LYS A 53 -10.97 9.97 14.11
CA LYS A 53 -11.40 9.42 15.40
C LYS A 53 -11.78 10.50 16.43
N LEU A 54 -11.11 11.64 16.41
CA LEU A 54 -11.19 12.65 17.48
C LEU A 54 -11.60 14.04 16.99
N GLY A 55 -11.75 14.25 15.68
CA GLY A 55 -12.06 15.56 15.10
C GLY A 55 -10.90 16.56 15.15
N ALA A 56 -9.68 16.11 15.47
CA ALA A 56 -8.50 16.97 15.52
C ALA A 56 -8.03 17.33 14.11
N TYR A 57 -8.05 18.62 13.75
CA TYR A 57 -7.67 19.07 12.41
C TYR A 57 -6.24 18.64 12.04
N PRO A 58 -6.02 17.94 10.92
CA PRO A 58 -4.71 17.45 10.52
C PRO A 58 -3.91 18.58 9.84
N ALA A 59 -3.01 19.22 10.58
CA ALA A 59 -2.17 20.31 10.07
C ALA A 59 -0.96 19.75 9.30
N VAL A 60 -1.23 18.98 8.24
CA VAL A 60 -0.21 18.41 7.33
C VAL A 60 0.38 19.53 6.47
N THR A 61 1.72 19.58 6.37
CA THR A 61 2.44 20.66 5.68
C THR A 61 3.41 20.16 4.61
N THR A 62 3.44 18.85 4.36
CA THR A 62 4.26 18.23 3.33
C THR A 62 3.83 18.71 1.94
N ALA A 63 4.82 19.03 1.10
CA ALA A 63 4.57 19.60 -0.22
C ALA A 63 3.79 18.66 -1.16
N THR A 64 4.02 17.35 -1.06
CA THR A 64 3.31 16.35 -1.85
C THR A 64 1.84 16.24 -1.43
N ASP A 65 1.52 16.29 -0.13
CA ASP A 65 0.13 16.35 0.34
C ASP A 65 -0.57 17.63 -0.10
N ALA A 66 0.08 18.79 0.02
CA ALA A 66 -0.48 20.06 -0.42
C ALA A 66 -0.75 20.10 -1.93
N ALA A 67 0.00 19.32 -2.71
CA ALA A 67 -0.16 19.17 -4.15
C ALA A 67 -1.09 18.00 -4.54
N GLU A 68 -1.62 17.23 -3.57
CA GLU A 68 -2.36 15.98 -3.79
C GLU A 68 -1.58 14.98 -4.68
N ARG A 69 -0.24 14.98 -4.56
CA ARG A 69 0.68 14.12 -5.33
C ARG A 69 1.29 13.03 -4.44
N PRO A 70 1.65 11.87 -5.00
CA PRO A 70 2.32 10.82 -4.23
C PRO A 70 3.73 11.23 -3.81
N SER A 71 4.24 10.62 -2.73
CA SER A 71 5.67 10.62 -2.42
C SER A 71 6.31 9.28 -2.82
N LEU A 72 7.64 9.27 -2.99
CA LEU A 72 8.41 8.05 -3.23
C LEU A 72 8.24 7.06 -2.09
N GLU A 73 8.30 7.53 -0.85
CA GLU A 73 8.20 6.69 0.34
C GLU A 73 6.80 6.06 0.46
N GLY A 74 5.74 6.85 0.31
CA GLY A 74 4.37 6.35 0.30
C GLY A 74 4.10 5.42 -0.88
N THR A 75 4.74 5.67 -2.03
CA THR A 75 4.65 4.76 -3.19
C THR A 75 5.37 3.45 -2.95
N ALA A 76 6.57 3.48 -2.35
CA ALA A 76 7.29 2.27 -1.97
C ALA A 76 6.49 1.44 -0.97
N ASP A 77 5.90 2.08 0.04
CA ASP A 77 5.10 1.38 1.06
C ASP A 77 3.82 0.78 0.49
N ARG A 78 3.07 1.54 -0.33
CA ARG A 78 1.90 1.02 -1.07
C ARG A 78 2.26 -0.19 -1.93
N LEU A 79 3.43 -0.17 -2.56
CA LEU A 79 3.90 -1.30 -3.36
C LEU A 79 4.46 -2.45 -2.50
N GLY A 80 4.60 -2.30 -1.19
CA GLY A 80 5.25 -3.24 -0.27
C GLY A 80 6.76 -3.38 -0.51
N ALA A 81 7.39 -2.34 -1.04
CA ALA A 81 8.81 -2.28 -1.35
C ALA A 81 9.59 -1.39 -0.37
N VAL A 82 10.91 -1.43 -0.48
CA VAL A 82 11.81 -0.47 0.16
C VAL A 82 12.58 0.31 -0.88
N VAL A 83 12.80 1.59 -0.60
CA VAL A 83 13.73 2.42 -1.37
C VAL A 83 15.16 1.97 -1.04
N VAL A 84 15.89 1.50 -2.05
CA VAL A 84 17.27 1.01 -1.91
C VAL A 84 18.26 2.18 -1.93
N ASN A 85 18.19 3.02 -2.97
CA ASN A 85 19.03 4.20 -3.13
C ASN A 85 18.32 5.45 -2.58
N ARG A 86 18.27 5.55 -1.24
CA ARG A 86 17.58 6.64 -0.52
C ARG A 86 17.96 8.06 -0.94
N SER A 87 19.14 8.26 -1.54
CA SER A 87 19.58 9.54 -2.12
C SER A 87 18.63 10.08 -3.20
N SER A 88 18.00 9.20 -3.98
CA SER A 88 17.04 9.56 -5.05
C SER A 88 15.75 10.20 -4.56
N SER A 89 15.42 10.05 -3.27
CA SER A 89 14.15 10.52 -2.67
C SER A 89 13.88 11.99 -2.92
N LYS A 90 14.91 12.84 -2.89
CA LYS A 90 14.72 14.28 -3.09
C LYS A 90 14.27 14.60 -4.51
N ASP A 91 15.00 14.08 -5.50
CA ASP A 91 14.77 14.43 -6.90
C ASP A 91 13.48 13.81 -7.43
N VAL A 92 13.19 12.57 -7.03
CA VAL A 92 11.94 11.87 -7.37
C VAL A 92 10.73 12.56 -6.75
N ASN A 93 10.79 12.95 -5.46
CA ASN A 93 9.69 13.68 -4.83
C ASN A 93 9.46 15.06 -5.47
N LEU A 94 10.52 15.76 -5.87
CA LEU A 94 10.39 17.03 -6.60
C LEU A 94 9.75 16.84 -7.99
N ALA A 95 10.06 15.74 -8.67
CA ALA A 95 9.47 15.41 -9.95
C ALA A 95 7.98 15.01 -9.82
N PHE A 96 7.60 14.24 -8.79
CA PHE A 96 6.19 13.93 -8.49
C PHE A 96 5.30 15.16 -8.31
N LEU A 97 5.85 16.30 -7.86
CA LEU A 97 5.08 17.54 -7.75
C LEU A 97 4.67 18.12 -9.12
N ARG A 98 5.34 17.73 -10.20
CA ARG A 98 5.18 18.29 -11.55
C ARG A 98 4.49 17.33 -12.51
N GLU A 99 4.77 16.04 -12.36
CA GLU A 99 4.31 15.00 -13.27
C GLU A 99 4.15 13.65 -12.55
N ASP A 100 3.42 12.73 -13.18
CA ASP A 100 3.34 11.35 -12.72
C ASP A 100 4.52 10.57 -13.28
N LEU A 101 5.28 9.93 -12.39
CA LEU A 101 6.47 9.16 -12.78
C LEU A 101 6.10 7.70 -13.04
N PRO A 102 6.55 7.10 -14.15
CA PRO A 102 6.29 5.70 -14.44
C PRO A 102 7.04 4.79 -13.47
N ILE A 103 6.39 3.68 -13.08
CA ILE A 103 6.99 2.64 -12.24
C ILE A 103 7.21 1.40 -13.10
N HIS A 104 8.48 1.06 -13.35
CA HIS A 104 8.84 -0.11 -14.15
C HIS A 104 9.27 -1.28 -13.25
N ARG A 105 8.56 -2.41 -13.36
CA ARG A 105 8.93 -3.66 -12.68
C ARG A 105 9.95 -4.43 -13.52
N ILE A 106 11.14 -4.68 -12.95
CA ILE A 106 12.20 -5.46 -13.60
C ILE A 106 12.28 -6.85 -12.96
N VAL A 107 11.98 -7.89 -13.74
CA VAL A 107 12.11 -9.30 -13.32
C VAL A 107 13.50 -9.82 -13.73
N GLY A 108 14.21 -10.44 -12.78
CA GLY A 108 15.58 -10.92 -12.93
C GLY A 108 15.71 -12.31 -13.60
N PRO A 109 16.96 -12.83 -13.73
CA PRO A 109 18.22 -12.19 -13.36
C PRO A 109 18.65 -11.12 -14.38
N LYS A 110 18.95 -9.90 -13.92
CA LYS A 110 19.36 -8.75 -14.76
C LYS A 110 20.32 -7.83 -14.00
N VAL A 111 21.15 -7.09 -14.72
CA VAL A 111 21.95 -5.96 -14.20
C VAL A 111 21.29 -4.68 -14.67
N VAL A 112 20.99 -3.77 -13.74
CA VAL A 112 20.35 -2.48 -14.03
C VAL A 112 21.30 -1.36 -13.61
N LEU A 113 21.67 -0.50 -14.55
CA LEU A 113 22.41 0.74 -14.29
C LEU A 113 21.41 1.90 -14.25
N VAL A 114 21.47 2.71 -13.20
CA VAL A 114 20.56 3.84 -12.97
C VAL A 114 21.35 5.09 -12.58
N ASP A 115 20.80 6.26 -12.84
CA ASP A 115 21.32 7.54 -12.35
C ASP A 115 20.63 7.98 -11.05
N ASP A 116 21.03 9.14 -10.50
CA ASP A 116 20.50 9.66 -9.23
C ASP A 116 19.01 10.08 -9.32
N GLY A 117 18.49 10.31 -10.53
CA GLY A 117 17.09 10.66 -10.77
C GLY A 117 16.14 9.46 -10.75
N VAL A 118 16.66 8.24 -10.63
CA VAL A 118 15.86 7.01 -10.63
C VAL A 118 15.82 6.40 -9.22
N ALA A 119 14.62 6.25 -8.67
CA ALA A 119 14.43 5.46 -7.46
C ALA A 119 14.40 3.96 -7.76
N VAL A 120 15.21 3.20 -7.03
CA VAL A 120 15.24 1.75 -7.06
C VAL A 120 14.45 1.22 -5.87
N LEU A 121 13.34 0.55 -6.18
CA LEU A 121 12.51 -0.12 -5.20
C LEU A 121 12.83 -1.61 -5.18
N LYS A 122 13.10 -2.15 -3.99
CA LYS A 122 13.23 -3.60 -3.79
C LYS A 122 11.98 -4.12 -3.09
N SER A 123 11.29 -5.04 -3.77
CA SER A 123 10.18 -5.80 -3.20
C SER A 123 10.61 -6.48 -1.89
N ARG A 124 9.82 -6.34 -0.80
CA ARG A 124 10.10 -7.01 0.49
C ARG A 124 9.85 -8.53 0.47
N GLY A 125 9.56 -9.12 -0.68
CA GLY A 125 8.99 -10.47 -0.77
C GLY A 125 7.63 -10.55 -0.07
N GLY A 126 7.21 -11.77 0.28
CA GLY A 126 5.94 -12.04 0.96
C GLY A 126 4.81 -12.35 -0.01
N ILE A 127 3.66 -12.69 0.56
CA ILE A 127 2.48 -13.14 -0.17
C ILE A 127 1.65 -11.95 -0.61
N VAL A 128 1.31 -11.89 -1.89
CA VAL A 128 0.26 -11.02 -2.41
C VAL A 128 -1.05 -11.80 -2.45
N VAL A 129 -2.07 -11.25 -1.81
CA VAL A 129 -3.42 -11.81 -1.83
C VAL A 129 -4.24 -11.11 -2.89
N GLY A 130 -4.47 -11.77 -4.01
CA GLY A 130 -5.36 -11.30 -5.06
C GLY A 130 -6.82 -11.61 -4.73
N LEU A 131 -7.68 -10.58 -4.66
CA LEU A 131 -9.07 -10.72 -4.24
C LEU A 131 -10.05 -10.34 -5.34
N GLY A 132 -11.08 -11.17 -5.50
CA GLY A 132 -12.35 -10.78 -6.11
C GLY A 132 -13.49 -11.04 -5.13
N ALA A 133 -14.49 -10.16 -5.07
CA ALA A 133 -15.65 -10.33 -4.20
C ALA A 133 -16.94 -9.95 -4.91
N ARG A 134 -18.07 -10.55 -4.49
CA ARG A 134 -19.40 -10.04 -4.87
C ARG A 134 -19.72 -8.75 -4.11
N ARG A 135 -20.70 -7.97 -4.61
CA ARG A 135 -21.15 -6.75 -3.94
C ARG A 135 -21.64 -7.01 -2.53
N GLY A 136 -21.26 -6.13 -1.59
CA GLY A 136 -21.74 -6.17 -0.22
C GLY A 136 -21.21 -7.34 0.62
N VAL A 137 -19.99 -7.81 0.30
CA VAL A 137 -19.26 -8.72 1.18
C VAL A 137 -18.65 -7.92 2.33
N GLY A 138 -18.82 -8.41 3.56
CA GLY A 138 -18.25 -7.75 4.76
C GLY A 138 -16.80 -8.16 5.03
N ALA A 139 -16.09 -7.35 5.83
CA ALA A 139 -14.69 -7.58 6.18
C ALA A 139 -14.43 -8.96 6.81
N SER A 140 -15.32 -9.46 7.67
CA SER A 140 -15.16 -10.77 8.31
C SER A 140 -15.16 -11.92 7.31
N GLU A 141 -16.03 -11.88 6.29
CA GLU A 141 -16.05 -12.89 5.21
C GLU A 141 -14.75 -12.87 4.40
N VAL A 142 -14.19 -11.67 4.16
CA VAL A 142 -12.90 -11.52 3.46
C VAL A 142 -11.78 -12.12 4.31
N LEU A 143 -11.72 -11.78 5.60
CA LEU A 143 -10.69 -12.30 6.51
C LEU A 143 -10.75 -13.83 6.64
N GLU A 144 -11.94 -14.41 6.77
CA GLU A 144 -12.14 -15.87 6.80
C GLU A 144 -11.67 -16.54 5.51
N ALA A 145 -11.99 -15.94 4.34
CA ALA A 145 -11.55 -16.44 3.05
C ALA A 145 -10.03 -16.38 2.89
N ILE A 146 -9.39 -15.29 3.32
CA ILE A 146 -7.93 -15.13 3.30
C ILE A 146 -7.27 -16.17 4.21
N GLY A 147 -7.76 -16.31 5.46
CA GLY A 147 -7.24 -17.29 6.41
C GLY A 147 -7.33 -18.72 5.87
N SER A 148 -8.49 -19.09 5.32
CA SER A 148 -8.72 -20.41 4.71
C SER A 148 -7.82 -20.66 3.49
N ALA A 149 -7.52 -19.62 2.71
CA ALA A 149 -6.63 -19.70 1.56
C ALA A 149 -5.17 -19.91 1.97
N LEU A 150 -4.71 -19.17 2.98
CA LEU A 150 -3.36 -19.30 3.51
C LEU A 150 -3.13 -20.65 4.19
N GLU A 151 -4.10 -21.11 4.99
CA GLU A 151 -4.04 -22.42 5.64
C GLU A 151 -3.92 -23.55 4.61
N ALA A 152 -4.64 -23.46 3.49
CA ALA A 152 -4.61 -24.44 2.41
C ALA A 152 -3.23 -24.59 1.75
N VAL A 153 -2.35 -23.59 1.86
CA VAL A 153 -0.96 -23.64 1.36
C VAL A 153 0.08 -23.65 2.49
N GLY A 154 -0.35 -23.83 3.75
CA GLY A 154 0.53 -23.88 4.92
C GLY A 154 1.27 -22.57 5.18
N ARG A 155 0.66 -21.43 4.86
CA ARG A 155 1.24 -20.09 5.02
C ARG A 155 0.53 -19.30 6.12
N SER A 156 1.20 -18.28 6.62
CA SER A 156 0.71 -17.45 7.72
C SER A 156 0.27 -16.05 7.27
N ILE A 157 -0.62 -15.44 8.04
CA ILE A 157 -1.17 -14.11 7.73
C ILE A 157 -0.13 -13.00 7.86
N GLU A 158 0.89 -13.21 8.67
CA GLU A 158 2.05 -12.33 8.84
C GLU A 158 2.91 -12.25 7.57
N GLU A 159 2.82 -13.25 6.69
CA GLU A 159 3.53 -13.28 5.42
C GLU A 159 2.84 -12.47 4.33
N ILE A 160 1.58 -12.05 4.55
CA ILE A 160 0.89 -11.17 3.61
C ILE A 160 1.66 -9.85 3.53
N ARG A 161 2.10 -9.49 2.34
CA ARG A 161 2.72 -8.20 2.06
C ARG A 161 1.67 -7.17 1.62
N ALA A 162 0.73 -7.58 0.78
CA ALA A 162 -0.30 -6.69 0.24
C ALA A 162 -1.54 -7.47 -0.18
N ILE A 163 -2.66 -6.74 -0.24
CA ILE A 163 -3.90 -7.20 -0.86
C ILE A 163 -4.05 -6.48 -2.20
N ALA A 164 -4.41 -7.19 -3.25
CA ALA A 164 -4.54 -6.65 -4.59
C ALA A 164 -5.92 -6.95 -5.17
N THR A 165 -6.55 -5.96 -5.81
CA THR A 165 -7.84 -6.15 -6.48
C THR A 165 -8.00 -5.18 -7.66
N ALA A 166 -9.08 -5.33 -8.42
CA ALA A 166 -9.39 -4.45 -9.55
C ALA A 166 -9.94 -3.10 -9.06
N ASP A 167 -9.66 -2.03 -9.81
CA ASP A 167 -10.11 -0.67 -9.46
C ASP A 167 -11.64 -0.55 -9.36
N ILE A 168 -12.38 -1.32 -10.16
CA ILE A 168 -13.85 -1.45 -10.06
C ILE A 168 -14.34 -1.91 -8.68
N LYS A 169 -13.45 -2.39 -7.81
CA LYS A 169 -13.74 -2.83 -6.44
C LYS A 169 -13.38 -1.81 -5.38
N ARG A 170 -13.02 -0.58 -5.76
CA ARG A 170 -12.68 0.50 -4.84
C ARG A 170 -13.79 0.84 -3.85
N ASP A 171 -15.05 0.80 -4.28
CA ASP A 171 -16.20 1.13 -3.42
C ASP A 171 -16.66 -0.05 -2.53
N GLU A 172 -16.00 -1.22 -2.61
CA GLU A 172 -16.34 -2.38 -1.80
C GLU A 172 -15.59 -2.30 -0.45
N THR A 173 -16.26 -1.74 0.56
CA THR A 173 -15.62 -1.46 1.86
C THR A 173 -15.11 -2.71 2.58
N GLY A 174 -15.69 -3.89 2.32
CA GLY A 174 -15.25 -5.14 2.96
C GLY A 174 -13.80 -5.52 2.67
N ILE A 175 -13.27 -5.19 1.49
CA ILE A 175 -11.85 -5.46 1.16
C ILE A 175 -10.93 -4.49 1.91
N SER A 176 -11.25 -3.20 1.87
CA SER A 176 -10.44 -2.17 2.54
C SER A 176 -10.47 -2.32 4.06
N GLU A 177 -11.62 -2.60 4.66
CA GLU A 177 -11.77 -2.84 6.10
C GLU A 177 -11.02 -4.11 6.54
N ALA A 178 -11.03 -5.18 5.73
CA ALA A 178 -10.26 -6.38 6.02
C ALA A 178 -8.75 -6.10 5.99
N ALA A 179 -8.30 -5.34 4.99
CA ALA A 179 -6.90 -4.95 4.87
C ALA A 179 -6.42 -4.08 6.04
N GLU A 180 -7.26 -3.12 6.48
CA GLU A 180 -7.01 -2.28 7.65
C GLU A 180 -6.83 -3.15 8.91
N ARG A 181 -7.72 -4.12 9.14
CA ARG A 181 -7.61 -5.07 10.27
C ARG A 181 -6.36 -5.93 10.22
N LEU A 182 -5.83 -6.21 9.03
CA LEU A 182 -4.57 -6.93 8.84
C LEU A 182 -3.34 -6.02 8.92
N GLY A 183 -3.52 -4.70 8.94
CA GLY A 183 -2.44 -3.73 8.82
C GLY A 183 -1.70 -3.85 7.48
N ARG A 184 -2.39 -4.22 6.40
CA ARG A 184 -1.80 -4.41 5.06
C ARG A 184 -2.40 -3.43 4.04
N PRO A 185 -1.61 -2.93 3.09
CA PRO A 185 -2.14 -2.05 2.06
C PRO A 185 -3.04 -2.80 1.08
N VAL A 186 -4.05 -2.10 0.56
CA VAL A 186 -4.82 -2.52 -0.62
C VAL A 186 -4.29 -1.78 -1.84
N ILE A 187 -3.97 -2.54 -2.88
CA ILE A 187 -3.52 -2.02 -4.17
C ILE A 187 -4.65 -2.27 -5.16
N TYR A 188 -5.23 -1.18 -5.65
CA TYR A 188 -6.23 -1.18 -6.71
C TYR A 188 -5.51 -1.05 -8.05
N LEU A 189 -5.72 -2.02 -8.92
CA LEU A 189 -5.07 -2.13 -10.22
C LEU A 189 -6.07 -1.80 -11.33
N ASP A 190 -5.66 -0.98 -12.28
CA ASP A 190 -6.45 -0.67 -13.46
C ASP A 190 -6.58 -1.87 -14.41
N ASP A 191 -7.53 -1.75 -15.34
CA ASP A 191 -7.86 -2.81 -16.28
C ASP A 191 -6.68 -3.17 -17.19
N GLU A 192 -5.81 -2.22 -17.53
CA GLU A 192 -4.65 -2.43 -18.39
C GLU A 192 -3.61 -3.33 -17.69
N VAL A 193 -3.29 -3.03 -16.43
CA VAL A 193 -2.37 -3.81 -15.61
C VAL A 193 -2.90 -5.24 -15.41
N LEU A 194 -4.20 -5.40 -15.15
CA LEU A 194 -4.80 -6.72 -14.98
C LEU A 194 -4.81 -7.51 -16.29
N ASN A 195 -5.16 -6.88 -17.41
CA ASN A 195 -5.24 -7.54 -18.71
C ASN A 195 -3.86 -7.88 -19.31
N ALA A 196 -2.79 -7.24 -18.85
CA ALA A 196 -1.42 -7.60 -19.21
C ALA A 196 -0.94 -8.91 -18.56
N GLN A 197 -1.69 -9.47 -17.60
CA GLN A 197 -1.29 -10.67 -16.88
C GLN A 197 -1.69 -11.95 -17.61
N SER A 198 -1.01 -13.05 -17.28
CA SER A 198 -1.30 -14.39 -17.80
C SER A 198 -1.85 -15.30 -16.69
N PRO A 199 -3.14 -15.16 -16.31
CA PRO A 199 -3.76 -16.04 -15.33
C PRO A 199 -3.86 -17.48 -15.84
N THR A 200 -3.91 -18.42 -14.91
CA THR A 200 -3.99 -19.87 -15.17
C THR A 200 -5.42 -20.39 -15.26
N THR A 201 -6.41 -19.63 -14.79
CA THR A 201 -7.82 -20.06 -14.79
C THR A 201 -8.78 -19.02 -15.38
N GLU A 202 -9.87 -19.48 -16.00
CA GLU A 202 -10.88 -18.61 -16.61
C GLU A 202 -11.72 -17.83 -15.61
N SER A 203 -12.06 -16.57 -15.92
CA SER A 203 -12.79 -15.68 -15.03
C SER A 203 -14.13 -15.23 -15.63
N ARG A 204 -15.16 -15.12 -14.77
CA ARG A 204 -16.42 -14.46 -15.11
C ARG A 204 -16.27 -12.93 -15.25
N ALA A 205 -15.14 -12.38 -14.85
CA ALA A 205 -14.85 -10.95 -15.04
C ALA A 205 -14.67 -10.57 -16.53
N ARG A 206 -14.59 -11.55 -17.44
CA ARG A 206 -14.54 -11.31 -18.89
C ARG A 206 -15.75 -10.52 -19.40
N ASP A 207 -16.92 -10.72 -18.78
CA ASP A 207 -18.14 -9.97 -19.10
C ASP A 207 -18.01 -8.46 -18.80
N LEU A 208 -17.00 -8.09 -17.99
CA LEU A 208 -16.66 -6.71 -17.63
C LEU A 208 -15.40 -6.21 -18.34
N GLY A 209 -14.90 -6.93 -19.36
CA GLY A 209 -13.68 -6.56 -20.09
C GLY A 209 -12.36 -6.96 -19.42
N LEU A 210 -12.42 -7.76 -18.34
CA LEU A 210 -11.23 -8.20 -17.59
C LEU A 210 -10.90 -9.67 -17.82
N ILE A 211 -9.63 -9.98 -18.08
CA ILE A 211 -9.12 -11.36 -18.16
C ILE A 211 -9.32 -12.13 -16.84
N GLY A 212 -9.35 -11.40 -15.73
CA GLY A 212 -9.65 -11.86 -14.39
C GLY A 212 -9.43 -10.77 -13.34
N VAL A 213 -9.78 -11.08 -12.09
CA VAL A 213 -9.51 -10.16 -10.96
C VAL A 213 -8.49 -10.79 -10.01
N ALA A 214 -8.87 -11.83 -9.26
CA ALA A 214 -8.03 -12.39 -8.21
C ALA A 214 -6.63 -12.83 -8.69
N GLU A 215 -6.54 -13.68 -9.72
CA GLU A 215 -5.24 -14.15 -10.24
C GLU A 215 -4.41 -13.03 -10.88
N PRO A 216 -4.94 -12.22 -11.81
CA PRO A 216 -4.18 -11.11 -12.37
C PRO A 216 -3.71 -10.12 -11.30
N ALA A 217 -4.53 -9.84 -10.29
CA ALA A 217 -4.15 -8.93 -9.22
C ALA A 217 -2.99 -9.47 -8.37
N ALA A 218 -2.99 -10.78 -8.07
CA ALA A 218 -1.85 -11.43 -7.41
C ALA A 218 -0.58 -11.36 -8.28
N LEU A 219 -0.69 -11.79 -9.55
CA LEU A 219 0.42 -11.86 -10.50
C LEU A 219 1.06 -10.49 -10.82
N ALA A 220 0.25 -9.44 -10.88
CA ALA A 220 0.76 -8.09 -11.14
C ALA A 220 1.83 -7.67 -10.11
N LEU A 221 1.75 -8.20 -8.89
CA LEU A 221 2.61 -7.82 -7.78
C LEU A 221 3.47 -8.95 -7.22
N SER A 222 3.34 -10.18 -7.73
CA SER A 222 4.14 -11.36 -7.35
C SER A 222 4.90 -11.93 -8.53
N GLU A 223 5.92 -12.76 -8.29
CA GLU A 223 6.69 -13.40 -9.37
C GLU A 223 5.95 -14.58 -9.98
N LYS A 224 5.21 -15.32 -9.15
CA LYS A 224 4.42 -16.49 -9.54
C LYS A 224 3.18 -16.63 -8.66
N LEU A 225 2.28 -17.51 -9.05
CA LEU A 225 1.19 -17.97 -8.20
C LEU A 225 1.67 -19.14 -7.34
N ILE A 226 1.35 -19.10 -6.06
CA ILE A 226 1.44 -20.25 -5.14
C ILE A 226 0.09 -20.94 -4.97
N MET A 227 -1.01 -20.22 -5.24
CA MET A 227 -2.35 -20.77 -5.28
C MET A 227 -3.15 -20.10 -6.41
N PRO A 228 -3.60 -20.85 -7.43
CA PRO A 228 -4.61 -20.37 -8.38
C PRO A 228 -5.88 -19.92 -7.65
N LYS A 229 -6.74 -19.15 -8.32
CA LYS A 229 -7.92 -18.61 -7.64
C LYS A 229 -8.83 -19.74 -7.15
N ARG A 230 -9.34 -19.58 -5.93
CA ARG A 230 -10.34 -20.45 -5.34
C ARG A 230 -11.46 -19.61 -4.73
N ALA A 231 -12.70 -20.07 -4.92
CA ALA A 231 -13.86 -19.43 -4.34
C ALA A 231 -14.10 -19.90 -2.90
N TYR A 232 -14.27 -18.95 -2.00
CA TYR A 232 -14.63 -19.11 -0.59
C TYR A 232 -15.96 -18.34 -0.39
N GLY A 233 -17.06 -19.03 -0.66
CA GLY A 233 -18.40 -18.41 -0.67
C GLY A 233 -18.52 -17.30 -1.71
N ARG A 234 -18.61 -16.05 -1.24
CA ARG A 234 -18.73 -14.84 -2.10
C ARG A 234 -17.39 -14.15 -2.39
N VAL A 235 -16.31 -14.63 -1.80
CA VAL A 235 -14.94 -14.15 -2.00
C VAL A 235 -14.18 -15.14 -2.87
N THR A 236 -13.28 -14.65 -3.69
CA THR A 236 -12.37 -15.43 -4.52
C THR A 236 -10.96 -14.96 -4.22
N VAL A 237 -10.10 -15.89 -3.84
CA VAL A 237 -8.73 -15.61 -3.39
C VAL A 237 -7.75 -16.31 -4.31
N ALA A 238 -6.72 -15.60 -4.76
CA ALA A 238 -5.51 -16.15 -5.35
C ALA A 238 -4.31 -15.70 -4.51
N LEU A 239 -3.26 -16.51 -4.45
CA LEU A 239 -2.06 -16.19 -3.69
C LEU A 239 -0.84 -16.22 -4.62
N GLY A 240 -0.01 -15.19 -4.53
CA GLY A 240 1.25 -15.09 -5.27
C GLY A 240 2.44 -14.75 -4.38
N GLU A 241 3.63 -15.18 -4.77
CA GLU A 241 4.92 -14.79 -4.17
C GLU A 241 5.94 -14.43 -5.26
#